data_AF-A0A1D1VKA1-F1
#
_entry.id   AF-A0A1D1VKA1-F1
#
_cell.length_a   1.000
_cell.length_b   1.000
_cell.length_c   1.000
_cell.angle_alpha   90.00
_cell.angle_beta   90.00
_cell.angle_gamma   90.00
#
_symmetry.space_group_name_H-M   'P 1'
#
loop_
_entity.id
_entity.type
_entity.pdbx_description
1 polymer ?
#
loop_
_entity_poly.entity_id
_entity_poly.type
_entity_poly.pdbx_seq_one_letter_code
_entity_poly.pdbx_strand_id
1 'polypeptide(L)'
;MPRMVRKKSSGRSAAKGRARKAASVFPNLNLNVRRRDCPPSPHKQLDVFKECHPEPSLLQFVHPAAGQVVIHNRTTVTTVTSETLVVLVLPPSPECYTNPPPEEYCSTSSEYPPSHSYPPDYGYDYSPLLAEYEYCGCDDFEPNPQFNGQELPALPPKLEQNLWVMERIDGILAHVEEASQLGRTPFIEYDLLGETWQDFELVQNAFLLLKPTGVKKKLIKATGPQGRRFAIIVSLLKRVRTLLGDDSYATKRDLFYENVGLFGHQRQVDQAIDTMTLILRVPRSHLNVIASSRGLVAGHLKLRNEVGVVVDCMLTTEGIPVPYLIDYIEILKSDAQVIFVIEKDATFQQLREDEICWKEDQRCILITGRGYADVTTRRFLQLLVSKLCIPVYIITDGDPHGMDIMCMYRYGTRAPHFENISLAVPDARWLGVFPSDLQQFGVDESRLQLLTENDKRLALDILQRPYCSLPMRRQLEIMLERNFKAEIQNISIIAPRFAVDVYIPLKLEQNHWI
;
A
#
# COMPACT_ATOMS: atom_id res chain seq x y z
N MET A 1 -5.27 -7.71 83.75
CA MET A 1 -5.26 -9.18 83.94
C MET A 1 -5.31 -9.86 82.58
N PRO A 2 -4.31 -10.70 82.21
CA PRO A 2 -4.29 -11.45 80.96
C PRO A 2 -4.50 -12.96 81.18
N ARG A 3 -4.93 -13.70 80.15
CA ARG A 3 -4.70 -15.15 79.97
C ARG A 3 -4.71 -15.45 78.46
N MET A 4 -3.56 -15.81 77.87
CA MET A 4 -3.11 -17.19 77.56
C MET A 4 -3.92 -17.82 76.40
N VAL A 5 -3.34 -18.37 75.32
CA VAL A 5 -2.55 -19.62 75.30
C VAL A 5 -1.79 -19.82 73.96
N ARG A 6 -0.49 -20.18 74.10
CA ARG A 6 0.43 -21.09 73.37
C ARG A 6 0.81 -20.98 71.86
N LYS A 7 2.14 -20.86 71.72
CA LYS A 7 3.08 -21.34 70.68
C LYS A 7 2.90 -22.81 70.25
N LYS A 8 3.34 -23.14 69.03
CA LYS A 8 4.41 -24.14 68.78
C LYS A 8 5.02 -24.01 67.37
N SER A 9 6.33 -24.24 67.34
CA SER A 9 7.30 -24.19 66.23
C SER A 9 8.06 -25.53 66.20
N SER A 10 8.45 -26.02 65.01
CA SER A 10 9.62 -26.90 64.72
C SER A 10 9.30 -27.78 63.49
N GLY A 11 10.19 -28.10 62.55
CA GLY A 11 11.63 -27.89 62.40
C GLY A 11 12.17 -28.70 61.20
N ARG A 12 13.31 -28.24 60.64
CA ARG A 12 14.46 -28.91 59.97
C ARG A 12 14.24 -30.30 59.30
N SER A 13 14.77 -30.60 58.11
CA SER A 13 16.22 -30.78 57.85
C SER A 13 16.45 -31.26 56.41
N ALA A 14 17.71 -31.17 55.98
CA ALA A 14 18.25 -31.36 54.64
C ALA A 14 18.79 -32.78 54.34
N ALA A 15 19.05 -33.02 53.04
CA ALA A 15 20.33 -33.48 52.45
C ALA A 15 20.38 -34.83 51.67
N LYS A 16 21.19 -34.78 50.58
CA LYS A 16 21.88 -35.85 49.80
C LYS A 16 21.00 -36.68 48.84
N GLY A 17 21.30 -36.93 47.56
CA GLY A 17 22.53 -36.89 46.76
C GLY A 17 22.94 -38.31 46.34
N ARG A 18 22.86 -38.68 45.05
CA ARG A 18 23.68 -39.75 44.41
C ARG A 18 23.50 -39.85 42.89
N ALA A 19 24.61 -40.16 42.22
CA ALA A 19 24.82 -40.28 40.78
C ALA A 19 25.06 -41.74 40.32
N ARG A 20 25.27 -41.92 38.99
CA ARG A 20 25.83 -43.05 38.20
C ARG A 20 24.78 -43.88 37.43
N LYS A 21 24.97 -44.43 36.21
CA LYS A 21 25.99 -44.41 35.12
C LYS A 21 25.46 -45.31 33.96
N ALA A 22 25.98 -45.13 32.73
CA ALA A 22 26.26 -46.12 31.65
C ALA A 22 25.07 -46.66 30.80
N ALA A 23 25.17 -47.07 29.52
CA ALA A 23 26.17 -47.05 28.42
C ALA A 23 25.58 -47.82 27.19
N SER A 24 26.31 -47.82 26.04
CA SER A 24 26.22 -48.67 24.81
C SER A 24 25.20 -48.28 23.73
N VAL A 25 25.47 -48.05 22.41
CA VAL A 25 26.37 -48.60 21.34
C VAL A 25 25.68 -49.69 20.48
N PHE A 26 25.25 -49.28 19.25
CA PHE A 26 25.11 -49.94 17.90
C PHE A 26 24.51 -51.38 17.76
N PRO A 27 24.15 -51.93 16.56
CA PRO A 27 24.27 -51.46 15.15
C PRO A 27 22.99 -51.67 14.26
N ASN A 28 23.02 -51.22 12.98
CA ASN A 28 22.70 -52.09 11.83
C ASN A 28 22.95 -51.43 10.46
N LEU A 29 23.75 -52.13 9.65
CA LEU A 29 23.93 -52.02 8.21
C LEU A 29 22.66 -52.47 7.46
N ASN A 30 22.34 -51.91 6.28
CA ASN A 30 22.80 -52.49 5.00
C ASN A 30 22.28 -51.75 3.75
N LEU A 31 23.13 -51.78 2.73
CA LEU A 31 22.96 -51.30 1.36
C LEU A 31 21.79 -51.95 0.61
N ASN A 32 21.19 -51.20 -0.32
CA ASN A 32 21.10 -51.67 -1.72
C ASN A 32 20.77 -50.53 -2.69
N VAL A 33 21.82 -50.07 -3.38
CA VAL A 33 21.73 -49.39 -4.67
C VAL A 33 21.44 -50.47 -5.73
N ARG A 34 20.35 -50.31 -6.47
CA ARG A 34 20.17 -50.98 -7.77
C ARG A 34 19.70 -49.98 -8.82
N ARG A 35 20.65 -49.62 -9.68
CA ARG A 35 20.40 -49.18 -11.06
C ARG A 35 19.61 -50.27 -11.79
N ARG A 36 18.61 -49.87 -12.57
CA ARG A 36 18.24 -50.58 -13.80
C ARG A 36 18.01 -49.55 -14.89
N ASP A 37 18.80 -49.73 -15.94
CA ASP A 37 18.68 -49.16 -17.26
C ASP A 37 17.34 -49.54 -17.92
N CYS A 38 16.72 -48.61 -18.65
CA CYS A 38 16.53 -48.75 -20.11
C CYS A 38 15.82 -47.52 -20.73
N PRO A 39 16.27 -47.04 -21.90
CA PRO A 39 15.55 -46.15 -22.84
C PRO A 39 14.78 -47.03 -23.87
N PRO A 40 14.34 -46.58 -25.07
CA PRO A 40 14.08 -45.23 -25.61
C PRO A 40 12.64 -45.07 -26.19
N SER A 41 12.27 -43.84 -26.58
CA SER A 41 11.24 -43.54 -27.57
C SER A 41 11.58 -44.08 -28.97
N PRO A 42 10.59 -44.29 -29.85
CA PRO A 42 10.80 -44.08 -31.28
C PRO A 42 9.86 -43.01 -31.87
N HIS A 43 10.48 -42.17 -32.69
CA HIS A 43 9.93 -41.19 -33.62
C HIS A 43 9.07 -41.80 -34.75
N LYS A 44 8.39 -40.88 -35.47
CA LYS A 44 7.88 -40.90 -36.86
C LYS A 44 6.36 -41.16 -36.95
N GLN A 45 5.55 -40.45 -37.75
CA GLN A 45 5.72 -39.55 -38.90
C GLN A 45 4.43 -38.67 -38.93
N LEU A 46 4.50 -37.35 -39.10
CA LEU A 46 4.51 -36.62 -40.39
C LEU A 46 3.38 -37.06 -41.34
N ASP A 47 2.27 -36.33 -41.30
CA ASP A 47 1.47 -36.07 -42.50
C ASP A 47 1.31 -34.56 -42.71
N VAL A 48 1.58 -34.18 -43.95
CA VAL A 48 1.63 -32.83 -44.49
C VAL A 48 0.26 -32.51 -45.07
N PHE A 49 -0.38 -31.43 -44.61
CA PHE A 49 -1.26 -30.64 -45.45
C PHE A 49 -1.03 -29.15 -45.21
N LYS A 50 -0.73 -28.47 -46.31
CA LYS A 50 -0.53 -27.03 -46.44
C LYS A 50 -1.87 -26.28 -46.45
N GLU A 51 -1.80 -25.06 -45.91
CA GLU A 51 -2.52 -23.83 -46.29
C GLU A 51 -4.03 -23.72 -45.96
N CYS A 52 -4.36 -22.87 -44.98
CA CYS A 52 -4.88 -21.50 -45.19
C CYS A 52 -5.31 -20.86 -43.85
N HIS A 53 -4.85 -19.64 -43.57
CA HIS A 53 -5.40 -18.76 -42.52
C HIS A 53 -6.87 -18.41 -42.81
N PRO A 54 -7.75 -18.29 -41.80
CA PRO A 54 -7.91 -17.00 -41.10
C PRO A 54 -8.23 -17.10 -39.60
N GLU A 55 -7.91 -16.05 -38.85
CA GLU A 55 -8.48 -15.72 -37.53
C GLU A 55 -9.64 -14.71 -37.69
N PRO A 56 -10.44 -14.41 -36.64
CA PRO A 56 -10.90 -15.27 -35.54
C PRO A 56 -12.42 -15.08 -35.27
N SER A 57 -12.91 -15.71 -34.19
CA SER A 57 -14.15 -15.41 -33.44
C SER A 57 -15.40 -16.24 -33.74
N LEU A 58 -15.65 -17.24 -32.88
CA LEU A 58 -16.96 -17.51 -32.25
C LEU A 58 -16.77 -18.54 -31.14
N LEU A 59 -16.76 -18.06 -29.89
CA LEU A 59 -16.86 -18.88 -28.68
C LEU A 59 -18.23 -19.56 -28.67
N GLN A 60 -18.26 -20.87 -28.89
CA GLN A 60 -19.44 -21.70 -28.60
C GLN A 60 -19.45 -22.07 -27.11
N PHE A 61 -20.45 -21.59 -26.38
CA PHE A 61 -20.83 -22.16 -25.09
C PHE A 61 -21.91 -23.22 -25.33
N VAL A 62 -21.62 -24.48 -25.00
CA VAL A 62 -22.62 -25.54 -24.87
C VAL A 62 -22.78 -25.80 -23.38
N HIS A 63 -23.96 -25.52 -22.83
CA HIS A 63 -24.32 -25.96 -21.46
C HIS A 63 -25.35 -27.09 -21.54
N PRO A 64 -25.16 -28.22 -20.84
CA PRO A 64 -26.05 -29.38 -20.95
C PRO A 64 -27.19 -29.28 -19.93
N ALA A 65 -28.39 -28.94 -20.39
CA ALA A 65 -29.69 -29.43 -19.88
C ALA A 65 -30.82 -28.71 -20.64
N ALA A 66 -31.70 -29.50 -21.28
CA ALA A 66 -32.78 -29.10 -22.20
C ALA A 66 -32.29 -28.68 -23.61
N GLY A 67 -32.58 -29.52 -24.61
CA GLY A 67 -32.09 -29.42 -26.00
C GLY A 67 -32.61 -28.23 -26.81
N GLN A 68 -32.24 -27.02 -26.41
CA GLN A 68 -32.39 -25.78 -27.18
C GLN A 68 -31.02 -25.24 -27.57
N VAL A 69 -30.87 -24.84 -28.83
CA VAL A 69 -29.68 -24.14 -29.31
C VAL A 69 -30.06 -22.69 -29.60
N VAL A 70 -29.43 -21.76 -28.89
CA VAL A 70 -29.61 -20.30 -29.10
C VAL A 70 -28.31 -19.75 -29.67
N ILE A 71 -28.40 -19.12 -30.84
CA ILE A 71 -27.27 -18.51 -31.54
C ILE A 71 -27.47 -17.00 -31.53
N HIS A 72 -26.52 -16.29 -30.90
CA HIS A 72 -26.49 -14.83 -30.87
C HIS A 72 -25.57 -14.30 -31.95
N ASN A 73 -26.08 -13.37 -32.76
CA ASN A 73 -25.28 -12.58 -33.67
C ASN A 73 -25.60 -11.09 -33.46
N ARG A 74 -24.72 -10.18 -33.90
CA ARG A 74 -24.76 -8.74 -33.54
C ARG A 74 -26.09 -8.02 -33.84
N THR A 75 -26.94 -8.56 -34.72
CA THR A 75 -28.22 -7.95 -35.13
C THR A 75 -29.42 -8.90 -35.06
N THR A 76 -29.23 -10.16 -34.66
CA THR A 76 -30.29 -11.18 -34.64
C THR A 76 -30.11 -12.21 -33.53
N VAL A 77 -31.22 -12.68 -32.96
CA VAL A 77 -31.23 -13.86 -32.09
C VAL A 77 -32.01 -14.98 -32.78
N THR A 78 -31.38 -16.16 -32.92
CA THR A 78 -32.00 -17.34 -33.52
C THR A 78 -32.12 -18.45 -32.49
N THR A 79 -33.34 -18.97 -32.30
CA THR A 79 -33.62 -20.11 -31.41
C THR A 79 -34.06 -21.31 -32.24
N VAL A 80 -33.40 -22.45 -32.04
CA VAL A 80 -33.69 -23.71 -32.74
C VAL A 80 -34.20 -24.75 -31.74
N THR A 81 -35.41 -25.27 -31.98
CA THR A 81 -35.96 -26.47 -31.32
C THR A 81 -36.13 -27.59 -32.34
N SER A 82 -36.45 -28.82 -31.89
CA SER A 82 -36.66 -29.98 -32.77
C SER A 82 -37.81 -29.83 -33.77
N GLU A 83 -38.72 -28.85 -33.58
CA GLU A 83 -39.93 -28.70 -34.40
C GLU A 83 -40.13 -27.29 -34.99
N THR A 84 -39.36 -26.27 -34.60
CA THR A 84 -39.56 -24.88 -35.08
C THR A 84 -38.28 -24.04 -35.06
N LEU A 85 -38.16 -23.14 -36.03
CA LEU A 85 -37.13 -22.09 -36.11
C LEU A 85 -37.76 -20.71 -35.91
N VAL A 86 -37.27 -19.93 -34.93
CA VAL A 86 -37.71 -18.54 -34.72
C VAL A 86 -36.50 -17.61 -34.82
N VAL A 87 -36.59 -16.61 -35.69
CA VAL A 87 -35.55 -15.58 -35.91
C VAL A 87 -36.12 -14.22 -35.54
N LEU A 88 -35.49 -13.54 -34.58
CA LEU A 88 -35.83 -12.17 -34.18
C LEU A 88 -34.73 -11.21 -34.67
N VAL A 89 -35.11 -10.19 -35.44
CA VAL A 89 -34.23 -9.13 -35.93
C VAL A 89 -34.37 -7.90 -35.03
N LEU A 90 -33.27 -7.42 -34.47
CA LEU A 90 -33.26 -6.25 -33.59
C LEU A 90 -33.10 -4.96 -34.42
N PRO A 91 -33.86 -3.88 -34.15
CA PRO A 91 -33.72 -2.61 -34.87
C PRO A 91 -32.44 -1.85 -34.45
N PRO A 92 -31.81 -1.09 -35.35
CA PRO A 92 -30.61 -0.29 -35.03
C PRO A 92 -30.98 0.98 -34.24
N SER A 93 -30.24 1.29 -33.17
CA SER A 93 -30.34 2.57 -32.47
C SER A 93 -29.53 3.67 -33.19
N PRO A 94 -30.04 4.91 -33.33
CA PRO A 94 -29.33 6.00 -33.99
C PRO A 94 -28.42 6.81 -33.04
N GLU A 95 -27.27 7.25 -33.56
CA GLU A 95 -26.41 8.30 -33.01
C GLU A 95 -26.87 9.71 -33.45
N CYS A 96 -26.42 10.72 -32.67
CA CYS A 96 -26.13 12.13 -33.02
C CYS A 96 -26.87 13.26 -32.25
N TYR A 97 -26.11 14.38 -32.13
CA TYR A 97 -26.43 15.80 -31.84
C TYR A 97 -25.96 16.35 -30.48
N THR A 98 -24.80 17.03 -30.37
CA THR A 98 -24.40 18.43 -30.71
C THR A 98 -24.76 19.51 -29.67
N ASN A 99 -23.75 20.31 -29.29
CA ASN A 99 -23.75 21.49 -28.39
C ASN A 99 -24.71 22.64 -28.79
N PRO A 100 -24.97 23.56 -27.85
CA PRO A 100 -24.84 25.00 -28.11
C PRO A 100 -24.04 25.79 -27.01
N PRO A 101 -23.50 27.00 -27.29
CA PRO A 101 -22.71 27.83 -26.36
C PRO A 101 -23.48 29.11 -25.88
N PRO A 102 -22.84 30.17 -25.33
CA PRO A 102 -22.92 30.59 -23.93
C PRO A 102 -23.72 31.91 -23.68
N GLU A 103 -24.10 32.18 -22.44
CA GLU A 103 -24.63 33.50 -22.01
C GLU A 103 -23.72 34.17 -20.97
N GLU A 104 -23.23 35.36 -21.34
CA GLU A 104 -22.59 36.36 -20.48
C GLU A 104 -23.65 37.12 -19.66
N TYR A 105 -23.36 37.49 -18.40
CA TYR A 105 -23.86 38.76 -17.84
C TYR A 105 -22.95 39.32 -16.73
N CYS A 106 -22.91 40.66 -16.73
CA CYS A 106 -22.02 41.60 -16.06
C CYS A 106 -21.94 41.62 -14.53
N SER A 107 -20.78 42.12 -14.11
CA SER A 107 -20.35 42.80 -12.88
C SER A 107 -21.35 43.73 -12.18
N THR A 108 -21.27 43.77 -10.84
CA THR A 108 -21.43 45.01 -10.04
C THR A 108 -20.45 45.05 -8.86
N SER A 109 -19.70 46.14 -8.79
CA SER A 109 -18.78 46.59 -7.75
C SER A 109 -19.50 47.24 -6.56
N SER A 110 -18.92 47.12 -5.35
CA SER A 110 -19.17 48.04 -4.23
C SER A 110 -17.94 48.09 -3.30
N GLU A 111 -17.30 49.27 -3.24
CA GLU A 111 -16.22 49.67 -2.33
C GLU A 111 -16.80 50.13 -0.96
N TYR A 112 -16.20 49.86 0.22
CA TYR A 112 -15.22 50.65 1.02
C TYR A 112 -15.21 50.11 2.50
N PRO A 113 -14.35 50.53 3.48
CA PRO A 113 -12.88 50.39 3.69
C PRO A 113 -12.54 49.85 5.14
N PRO A 114 -11.39 50.16 5.81
CA PRO A 114 -10.17 49.34 5.88
C PRO A 114 -9.79 48.80 7.28
N SER A 115 -8.77 47.91 7.29
CA SER A 115 -7.83 47.55 8.37
C SER A 115 -8.25 46.54 9.46
N HIS A 116 -7.68 45.33 9.38
CA HIS A 116 -6.73 44.82 10.36
C HIS A 116 -5.89 43.73 9.68
N SER A 117 -4.57 43.90 9.72
CA SER A 117 -3.57 43.03 9.11
C SER A 117 -3.56 41.66 9.78
N TYR A 118 -4.15 40.67 9.11
CA TYR A 118 -3.85 39.26 9.31
C TYR A 118 -2.95 38.78 8.15
N PRO A 119 -1.96 37.91 8.39
CA PRO A 119 -1.14 37.34 7.32
C PRO A 119 -2.02 36.53 6.35
N PRO A 120 -1.58 36.38 5.07
CA PRO A 120 -2.47 36.04 3.97
C PRO A 120 -3.15 34.68 4.12
N ASP A 121 -4.31 34.60 3.50
CA ASP A 121 -5.15 33.44 3.30
C ASP A 121 -4.34 32.34 2.58
N TYR A 122 -3.79 31.39 3.32
CA TYR A 122 -3.07 30.24 2.76
C TYR A 122 -4.09 29.13 2.48
N GLY A 123 -4.71 29.19 1.31
CA GLY A 123 -5.19 27.96 0.67
C GLY A 123 -4.03 26.97 0.58
N TYR A 124 -4.28 25.69 0.85
CA TYR A 124 -3.30 24.64 0.60
C TYR A 124 -3.09 24.56 -0.92
N ASP A 125 -2.10 25.29 -1.43
CA ASP A 125 -1.76 25.24 -2.84
C ASP A 125 -0.99 23.94 -3.13
N TYR A 126 -1.71 22.96 -3.67
CA TYR A 126 -1.15 21.69 -4.11
C TYR A 126 -0.51 21.78 -5.50
N SER A 127 -0.62 22.91 -6.20
CA SER A 127 -0.15 23.08 -7.59
C SER A 127 1.35 22.74 -7.75
N PRO A 128 2.26 23.12 -6.84
CA PRO A 128 3.67 22.73 -6.95
C PRO A 128 3.89 21.21 -6.87
N LEU A 129 3.17 20.53 -5.96
CA LEU A 129 3.28 19.07 -5.78
C LEU A 129 2.63 18.29 -6.92
N LEU A 130 1.57 18.85 -7.53
CA LEU A 130 0.91 18.25 -8.68
C LEU A 130 1.68 18.49 -9.98
N ALA A 131 2.43 19.59 -10.10
CA ALA A 131 3.28 19.89 -11.25
C ALA A 131 4.51 18.97 -11.35
N GLU A 132 5.03 18.48 -10.22
CA GLU A 132 6.11 17.47 -10.20
C GLU A 132 5.65 16.08 -10.66
N TYR A 133 4.33 15.81 -10.61
CA TYR A 133 3.75 14.57 -11.11
C TYR A 133 3.38 14.75 -12.60
N GLU A 134 4.40 14.89 -13.46
CA GLU A 134 4.19 14.76 -14.90
C GLU A 134 3.69 13.34 -15.18
N TYR A 135 2.45 13.27 -15.67
CA TYR A 135 1.74 12.05 -16.02
C TYR A 135 2.59 11.25 -17.03
N CYS A 136 3.23 10.18 -16.56
CA CYS A 136 3.85 9.18 -17.43
C CYS A 136 2.73 8.31 -18.00
N GLY A 137 2.02 8.84 -19.01
CA GLY A 137 0.95 8.13 -19.70
C GLY A 137 1.43 6.74 -20.12
N CYS A 138 0.79 5.70 -19.58
CA CYS A 138 1.21 4.31 -19.79
C CYS A 138 0.53 3.67 -21.02
N ASP A 139 0.02 4.49 -21.93
CA ASP A 139 -0.61 4.05 -23.17
C ASP A 139 0.37 4.35 -24.30
N ASP A 140 0.84 3.28 -24.94
CA ASP A 140 1.83 3.19 -26.03
C ASP A 140 3.31 3.01 -25.60
N PHE A 141 3.75 1.75 -25.70
CA PHE A 141 5.15 1.34 -25.66
C PHE A 141 5.89 1.85 -26.91
N GLU A 142 6.64 2.94 -26.76
CA GLU A 142 7.86 3.18 -27.55
C GLU A 142 9.05 3.36 -26.60
N PRO A 143 10.19 2.66 -26.83
CA PRO A 143 11.39 2.84 -26.03
C PRO A 143 11.97 4.23 -26.27
N ASN A 144 11.91 5.10 -25.26
CA ASN A 144 12.33 6.50 -25.37
C ASN A 144 13.86 6.62 -25.61
N PRO A 145 14.32 7.34 -26.65
CA PRO A 145 15.73 7.64 -26.87
C PRO A 145 16.24 8.80 -25.99
N GLN A 146 17.41 8.58 -25.38
CA GLN A 146 18.37 9.57 -24.82
C GLN A 146 17.79 10.83 -24.16
N PHE A 147 17.73 10.76 -22.83
CA PHE A 147 17.54 11.85 -21.87
C PHE A 147 18.47 13.05 -22.17
N ASN A 148 17.91 14.21 -22.52
CA ASN A 148 18.59 15.50 -22.44
C ASN A 148 17.94 16.30 -21.30
N GLY A 149 18.78 16.69 -20.33
CA GLY A 149 18.35 17.27 -19.07
C GLY A 149 17.63 18.60 -19.20
N GLN A 150 16.47 18.69 -18.55
CA GLN A 150 15.95 19.93 -17.98
C GLN A 150 16.06 19.81 -16.45
N GLU A 151 16.74 20.78 -15.83
CA GLU A 151 16.94 20.87 -14.38
C GLU A 151 15.59 21.12 -13.67
N LEU A 152 15.24 20.21 -12.77
CA LEU A 152 14.14 20.36 -11.81
C LEU A 152 14.38 21.55 -10.86
N PRO A 153 13.32 22.16 -10.28
CA PRO A 153 13.50 23.11 -9.19
C PRO A 153 14.22 22.42 -8.01
N ALA A 154 15.31 23.03 -7.54
CA ALA A 154 16.11 22.48 -6.46
C ALA A 154 15.31 22.39 -5.16
N LEU A 155 15.12 21.18 -4.63
CA LEU A 155 14.70 20.96 -3.25
C LEU A 155 15.62 21.77 -2.32
N PRO A 156 15.10 22.42 -1.25
CA PRO A 156 15.95 23.13 -0.33
C PRO A 156 17.02 22.17 0.22
N PRO A 157 18.29 22.58 0.31
CA PRO A 157 19.32 21.79 0.97
C PRO A 157 18.82 21.33 2.35
N LYS A 158 19.11 20.08 2.72
CA LYS A 158 18.69 19.49 4.02
C LYS A 158 18.98 20.42 5.20
N LEU A 159 20.08 21.16 5.16
CA LEU A 159 20.44 22.16 6.15
C LEU A 159 19.45 23.34 6.23
N GLU A 160 19.07 23.92 5.10
CA GLU A 160 18.09 25.02 5.04
C GLU A 160 16.71 24.55 5.52
N GLN A 161 16.31 23.35 5.13
CA GLN A 161 15.09 22.71 5.61
C GLN A 161 15.12 22.54 7.13
N ASN A 162 16.22 22.01 7.70
CA ASN A 162 16.35 21.83 9.14
C ASN A 162 16.27 23.18 9.88
N LEU A 163 16.96 24.22 9.37
CA LEU A 163 16.92 25.58 9.92
C LEU A 163 15.50 26.16 9.94
N TRP A 164 14.77 26.03 8.83
CA TRP A 164 13.40 26.52 8.71
C TRP A 164 12.44 25.84 9.70
N VAL A 165 12.55 24.52 9.87
CA VAL A 165 11.73 23.78 10.83
C VAL A 165 12.09 24.18 12.27
N MET A 166 13.38 24.36 12.58
CA MET A 166 13.82 24.81 13.90
C MET A 166 13.27 26.18 14.26
N GLU A 167 13.29 27.16 13.34
CA GLU A 167 12.75 28.50 13.59
C GLU A 167 11.26 28.47 13.98
N ARG A 168 10.46 27.62 13.31
CA ARG A 168 9.05 27.43 13.65
C ARG A 168 8.86 26.79 15.02
N ILE A 169 9.66 25.77 15.34
CA ILE A 169 9.64 25.15 16.67
C ILE A 169 9.97 26.20 17.73
N ASP A 170 10.98 27.03 17.49
CA ASP A 170 11.44 28.05 18.42
C ASP A 170 10.38 29.13 18.65
N GLY A 171 9.68 29.57 17.61
CA GLY A 171 8.54 30.47 17.73
C GLY A 171 7.42 29.89 18.60
N ILE A 172 7.09 28.60 18.43
CA ILE A 172 6.07 27.93 19.26
C ILE A 172 6.52 27.85 20.72
N LEU A 173 7.78 27.45 20.97
CA LEU A 173 8.31 27.34 22.32
C LEU A 173 8.39 28.70 23.02
N ALA A 174 8.81 29.75 22.31
CA ALA A 174 8.83 31.12 22.82
C ALA A 174 7.42 31.60 23.22
N HIS A 175 6.41 31.32 22.40
CA HIS A 175 5.01 31.64 22.73
C HIS A 175 4.52 30.94 24.00
N VAL A 176 4.88 29.67 24.18
CA VAL A 176 4.54 28.90 25.39
C VAL A 176 5.24 29.47 26.63
N GLU A 177 6.50 29.86 26.51
CA GLU A 177 7.28 30.46 27.59
C GLU A 177 6.76 31.85 27.98
N GLU A 178 6.49 32.71 27.00
CA GLU A 178 5.91 34.04 27.21
C GLU A 178 4.56 33.96 27.92
N ALA A 179 3.65 33.08 27.46
CA ALA A 179 2.36 32.87 28.10
C ALA A 179 2.52 32.44 29.57
N SER A 180 3.49 31.56 29.85
CA SER A 180 3.79 31.12 31.22
C SER A 180 4.33 32.26 32.09
N GLN A 181 5.22 33.11 31.56
CA GLN A 181 5.78 34.26 32.30
C GLN A 181 4.71 35.31 32.63
N LEU A 182 3.74 35.52 31.72
CA LEU A 182 2.61 36.42 31.91
C LEU A 182 1.49 35.82 32.78
N GLY A 183 1.67 34.62 33.34
CA GLY A 183 0.64 33.94 34.14
C GLY A 183 -0.59 33.51 33.34
N ARG A 184 -0.50 33.47 32.01
CA ARG A 184 -1.56 33.00 31.11
C ARG A 184 -1.44 31.49 30.91
N THR A 185 -2.54 30.84 30.54
CA THR A 185 -2.49 29.42 30.18
C THR A 185 -2.01 29.27 28.74
N PRO A 186 -0.87 28.61 28.48
CA PRO A 186 -0.39 28.39 27.12
C PRO A 186 -1.29 27.42 26.36
N PHE A 187 -1.37 27.61 25.04
CA PHE A 187 -2.10 26.74 24.12
C PHE A 187 -1.38 26.67 22.77
N ILE A 188 -1.68 25.63 22.00
CA ILE A 188 -1.25 25.50 20.61
C ILE A 188 -2.52 25.33 19.76
N GLU A 189 -2.67 26.22 18.78
CA GLU A 189 -3.71 26.13 17.74
C GLU A 189 -3.11 25.50 16.47
N TYR A 190 -3.86 24.63 15.80
CA TYR A 190 -3.45 24.04 14.52
C TYR A 190 -4.67 23.64 13.69
N ASP A 191 -4.44 23.44 12.40
CA ASP A 191 -5.44 22.95 11.47
C ASP A 191 -5.42 21.42 11.44
N LEU A 192 -6.55 20.81 11.78
CA LEU A 192 -6.79 19.39 11.56
C LEU A 192 -7.26 19.19 10.12
N LEU A 193 -6.60 18.27 9.43
CA LEU A 193 -6.79 18.02 8.01
C LEU A 193 -7.57 16.72 7.80
N GLY A 194 -8.88 16.86 7.60
CA GLY A 194 -9.79 15.75 7.28
C GLY A 194 -10.05 14.81 8.45
N GLU A 195 -11.32 14.63 8.80
CA GLU A 195 -11.75 13.66 9.81
C GLU A 195 -12.46 12.46 9.19
N THR A 196 -13.09 12.61 8.02
CA THR A 196 -13.93 11.60 7.37
C THR A 196 -13.61 11.51 5.88
N TRP A 197 -13.99 10.41 5.21
CA TRP A 197 -13.80 10.27 3.76
C TRP A 197 -14.54 11.34 2.93
N GLN A 198 -15.57 11.97 3.49
CA GLN A 198 -16.33 13.05 2.84
C GLN A 198 -15.55 14.36 2.76
N ASP A 199 -14.58 14.54 3.66
CA ASP A 199 -13.68 15.70 3.68
C ASP A 199 -12.69 15.69 2.51
N PHE A 200 -12.66 14.61 1.72
CA PHE A 200 -11.76 14.43 0.61
C PHE A 200 -12.50 14.31 -0.72
N GLU A 201 -11.79 14.62 -1.80
CA GLU A 201 -12.21 14.39 -3.18
C GLU A 201 -11.12 13.69 -3.98
N LEU A 202 -11.54 12.89 -4.94
CA LEU A 202 -10.66 12.31 -5.94
C LEU A 202 -10.55 13.30 -7.09
N VAL A 203 -9.34 13.79 -7.37
CA VAL A 203 -9.08 14.63 -8.55
C VAL A 203 -8.74 13.77 -9.77
N GLN A 204 -8.71 14.38 -10.97
CA GLN A 204 -8.57 13.70 -12.25
C GLN A 204 -7.35 12.75 -12.34
N ASN A 205 -6.26 13.04 -11.63
CA ASN A 205 -5.05 12.21 -11.59
C ASN A 205 -5.10 11.12 -10.49
N ALA A 206 -6.30 10.73 -10.05
CA ALA A 206 -6.55 9.76 -8.97
C ALA A 206 -5.88 10.08 -7.62
N PHE A 207 -5.50 11.33 -7.37
CA PHE A 207 -5.05 11.77 -6.05
C PHE A 207 -6.24 12.07 -5.14
N LEU A 208 -6.14 11.65 -3.88
CA LEU A 208 -7.07 12.02 -2.83
C LEU A 208 -6.64 13.34 -2.19
N LEU A 209 -7.36 14.42 -2.52
CA LEU A 209 -7.10 15.75 -1.99
C LEU A 209 -8.11 16.15 -0.92
N LEU A 210 -7.65 16.97 0.02
CA LEU A 210 -8.49 17.51 1.10
C LEU A 210 -9.31 18.68 0.55
N LYS A 211 -10.63 18.63 0.76
CA LYS A 211 -11.51 19.76 0.45
C LYS A 211 -11.26 20.91 1.43
N PRO A 212 -11.48 22.17 1.03
CA PRO A 212 -11.41 23.31 1.95
C PRO A 212 -12.29 23.14 3.20
N THR A 213 -13.46 22.51 3.05
CA THR A 213 -14.41 22.22 4.16
C THR A 213 -13.89 21.16 5.14
N GLY A 214 -12.88 20.38 4.73
CA GLY A 214 -12.24 19.34 5.56
C GLY A 214 -11.23 19.89 6.57
N VAL A 215 -10.92 21.19 6.51
CA VAL A 215 -9.99 21.85 7.42
C VAL A 215 -10.73 22.31 8.67
N LYS A 216 -10.31 21.84 9.85
CA LYS A 216 -10.92 22.18 11.14
C LYS A 216 -9.88 22.72 12.12
N LYS A 217 -10.09 23.94 12.64
CA LYS A 217 -9.22 24.47 13.70
C LYS A 217 -9.37 23.67 14.99
N LYS A 218 -8.25 23.27 15.57
CA LYS A 218 -8.16 22.59 16.87
C LYS A 218 -7.23 23.34 17.81
N LEU A 219 -7.49 23.18 19.10
CA LEU A 219 -6.76 23.85 20.16
C LEU A 219 -6.37 22.84 21.25
N ILE A 220 -5.09 22.82 21.61
CA ILE A 220 -4.56 22.02 22.73
C ILE A 220 -4.09 22.98 23.80
N LYS A 221 -4.72 22.91 24.98
CA LYS A 221 -4.39 23.75 26.14
C LYS A 221 -3.45 23.01 27.10
N ALA A 222 -2.59 23.76 27.77
CA ALA A 222 -1.69 23.23 28.79
C ALA A 222 -2.39 22.77 30.09
N THR A 223 -3.64 23.20 30.31
CA THR A 223 -4.42 22.84 31.50
C THR A 223 -5.59 21.92 31.17
N GLY A 224 -6.16 21.31 32.20
CA GLY A 224 -7.32 20.41 32.09
C GLY A 224 -7.00 19.06 31.44
N PRO A 225 -7.99 18.40 30.82
CA PRO A 225 -7.83 17.05 30.26
C PRO A 225 -6.75 16.91 29.18
N GLN A 226 -6.45 18.01 28.49
CA GLN A 226 -5.47 18.04 27.40
C GLN A 226 -4.04 18.35 27.85
N GLY A 227 -3.83 18.73 29.12
CA GLY A 227 -2.53 19.19 29.63
C GLY A 227 -1.42 18.16 29.46
N ARG A 228 -1.73 16.86 29.63
CA ARG A 228 -0.76 15.79 29.36
C ARG A 228 -0.36 15.75 27.89
N ARG A 229 -1.32 15.81 26.96
CA ARG A 229 -1.04 15.82 25.52
C ARG A 229 -0.23 17.04 25.11
N PHE A 230 -0.55 18.20 25.68
CA PHE A 230 0.22 19.43 25.50
C PHE A 230 1.69 19.25 25.94
N ALA A 231 1.91 18.74 27.15
CA ALA A 231 3.25 18.52 27.68
C ALA A 231 4.07 17.54 26.82
N ILE A 232 3.44 16.47 26.32
CA ILE A 232 4.07 15.51 25.41
C ILE A 232 4.51 16.21 24.11
N ILE A 233 3.63 17.00 23.48
CA ILE A 233 3.94 17.71 22.24
C ILE A 233 5.09 18.70 22.44
N VAL A 234 5.05 19.51 23.50
CA VAL A 234 6.13 20.48 23.80
C VAL A 234 7.45 19.76 24.07
N SER A 235 7.42 18.64 24.80
CA SER A 235 8.62 17.82 25.04
C SER A 235 9.22 17.27 23.75
N LEU A 236 8.37 16.76 22.85
CA LEU A 236 8.82 16.21 21.57
C LEU A 236 9.27 17.31 20.59
N LEU A 237 8.64 18.49 20.59
CA LEU A 237 9.11 19.65 19.82
C LEU A 237 10.53 20.05 20.23
N LYS A 238 10.80 20.16 21.55
CA LYS A 238 12.15 20.41 22.06
C LYS A 238 13.14 19.35 21.59
N ARG A 239 12.73 18.08 21.64
CA ARG A 239 13.60 16.99 21.21
C ARG A 239 13.90 17.03 19.71
N VAL A 240 12.88 17.24 18.88
CA VAL A 240 13.02 17.37 17.43
C VAL A 240 13.91 18.56 17.07
N ARG A 241 13.78 19.70 17.76
CA ARG A 241 14.69 20.84 17.57
C ARG A 241 16.16 20.42 17.75
N THR A 242 16.47 19.67 18.81
CA THR A 242 17.83 19.14 19.04
C THR A 242 18.27 18.21 17.91
N LEU A 243 17.41 17.28 17.48
CA LEU A 243 17.72 16.37 16.37
C LEU A 243 18.06 17.11 15.08
N LEU A 244 17.31 18.18 14.76
CA LEU A 244 17.53 19.00 13.58
C LEU A 244 18.83 19.82 13.65
N GLY A 245 19.15 20.35 14.84
CA GLY A 245 20.38 21.13 15.06
C GLY A 245 21.65 20.29 15.00
N ASP A 246 21.57 19.05 15.51
CA ASP A 246 22.69 18.09 15.49
C ASP A 246 22.76 17.29 14.17
N ASP A 247 21.81 17.50 13.25
CA ASP A 247 21.56 16.65 12.06
C ASP A 247 21.56 15.14 12.38
N SER A 248 20.95 14.80 13.51
CA SER A 248 20.82 13.42 14.00
C SER A 248 19.38 12.92 13.86
N TYR A 249 19.21 11.59 13.90
CA TYR A 249 17.93 10.93 13.69
C TYR A 249 17.52 10.08 14.89
N ALA A 250 16.22 9.96 15.13
CA ALA A 250 15.67 9.09 16.17
C ALA A 250 14.47 8.30 15.65
N THR A 251 14.28 7.07 16.11
CA THR A 251 13.05 6.32 15.85
C THR A 251 11.94 6.74 16.82
N LYS A 252 10.67 6.45 16.48
CA LYS A 252 9.55 6.68 17.42
C LYS A 252 9.73 5.94 18.75
N ARG A 253 10.43 4.80 18.75
CA ARG A 253 10.72 4.03 19.97
C ARG A 253 11.80 4.70 20.81
N ASP A 254 12.86 5.22 20.19
CA ASP A 254 13.91 5.94 20.91
C ASP A 254 13.30 7.14 21.65
N LEU A 255 12.48 7.93 20.95
CA LEU A 255 11.73 9.05 21.54
C LEU A 255 10.82 8.61 22.69
N PHE A 256 10.16 7.45 22.58
CA PHE A 256 9.33 6.92 23.65
C PHE A 256 10.15 6.54 24.90
N TYR A 257 11.35 5.98 24.72
CA TYR A 257 12.19 5.56 25.85
C TYR A 257 12.87 6.73 26.58
N GLU A 258 12.98 7.91 25.96
CA GLU A 258 13.54 9.10 26.61
C GLU A 258 12.73 9.57 27.83
N ASN A 259 11.40 9.37 27.82
CA ASN A 259 10.55 9.74 28.96
C ASN A 259 9.28 8.89 29.09
N VAL A 260 9.47 7.60 29.37
CA VAL A 260 8.36 6.63 29.53
C VAL A 260 7.34 7.07 30.59
N GLY A 261 7.78 7.77 31.64
CA GLY A 261 6.91 8.28 32.70
C GLY A 261 5.90 9.32 32.19
N LEU A 262 6.35 10.28 31.39
CA LEU A 262 5.48 11.29 30.77
C LEU A 262 4.58 10.67 29.69
N PHE A 263 5.17 9.86 28.80
CA PHE A 263 4.48 9.35 27.60
C PHE A 263 3.48 8.23 27.91
N GLY A 264 3.77 7.36 28.88
CA GLY A 264 2.92 6.23 29.27
C GLY A 264 2.84 5.12 28.23
N HIS A 265 2.29 5.40 27.05
CA HIS A 265 2.12 4.44 25.96
C HIS A 265 2.69 4.99 24.65
N GLN A 266 3.30 4.11 23.84
CA GLN A 266 3.88 4.48 22.54
C GLN A 266 2.86 5.18 21.62
N ARG A 267 1.59 4.75 21.66
CA ARG A 267 0.50 5.39 20.90
C ARG A 267 0.37 6.90 21.17
N GLN A 268 0.69 7.37 22.38
CA GLN A 268 0.63 8.80 22.68
C GLN A 268 1.76 9.58 21.99
N VAL A 269 2.95 8.99 21.88
CA VAL A 269 4.08 9.56 21.14
C VAL A 269 3.76 9.57 19.64
N ASP A 270 3.22 8.47 19.11
CA ASP A 270 2.81 8.37 17.71
C ASP A 270 1.81 9.49 17.35
N GLN A 271 0.73 9.62 18.13
CA GLN A 271 -0.29 10.66 17.93
C GLN A 271 0.26 12.08 18.12
N ALA A 272 1.21 12.28 19.03
CA ALA A 272 1.83 13.58 19.24
C ALA A 272 2.71 13.98 18.05
N ILE A 273 3.51 13.05 17.50
CA ILE A 273 4.30 13.26 16.28
C ILE A 273 3.37 13.59 15.11
N ASP A 274 2.28 12.84 14.93
CA ASP A 274 1.30 13.09 13.87
C ASP A 274 0.57 14.44 14.08
N THR A 275 0.46 14.94 15.32
CA THR A 275 -0.05 16.29 15.60
C THR A 275 1.01 17.35 15.30
N MET A 276 2.29 17.07 15.59
CA MET A 276 3.40 17.98 15.31
C MET A 276 3.57 18.25 13.82
N THR A 277 3.38 17.25 12.97
CA THR A 277 3.39 17.45 11.50
C THR A 277 2.31 18.43 11.06
N LEU A 278 1.13 18.41 11.71
CA LEU A 278 0.05 19.37 11.46
C LEU A 278 0.36 20.78 12.01
N ILE A 279 0.89 20.87 13.23
CA ILE A 279 1.29 22.14 13.86
C ILE A 279 2.39 22.84 13.04
N LEU A 280 3.42 22.09 12.66
CA LEU A 280 4.57 22.61 11.92
C LEU A 280 4.31 22.72 10.42
N ARG A 281 3.25 22.08 9.92
CA ARG A 281 2.90 21.96 8.51
C ARG A 281 4.02 21.37 7.66
N VAL A 282 4.62 20.28 8.14
CA VAL A 282 5.69 19.57 7.43
C VAL A 282 5.45 18.08 7.42
N PRO A 283 5.95 17.37 6.39
CA PRO A 283 6.01 15.91 6.40
C PRO A 283 6.85 15.39 7.58
N ARG A 284 6.61 14.16 7.98
CA ARG A 284 7.31 13.54 9.12
C ARG A 284 8.82 13.41 8.84
N SER A 285 9.22 13.19 7.60
CA SER A 285 10.62 13.11 7.18
C SER A 285 11.41 14.37 7.55
N HIS A 286 10.75 15.52 7.69
CA HIS A 286 11.37 16.79 8.04
C HIS A 286 11.58 16.98 9.54
N LEU A 287 11.13 16.04 10.38
CA LEU A 287 11.33 16.08 11.83
C LEU A 287 12.57 15.29 12.28
N ASN A 288 13.34 14.71 11.35
CA ASN A 288 14.39 13.71 11.62
C ASN A 288 13.91 12.52 12.47
N VAL A 289 12.60 12.22 12.44
CA VAL A 289 12.01 11.07 13.13
C VAL A 289 11.76 9.92 12.16
N ILE A 290 12.74 9.03 12.04
CA ILE A 290 12.72 7.93 11.08
C ILE A 290 11.73 6.83 11.48
N ALA A 291 11.14 6.18 10.48
CA ALA A 291 10.39 4.94 10.66
C ALA A 291 11.35 3.77 10.54
N SER A 292 11.19 2.76 11.40
CA SER A 292 11.82 1.46 11.14
C SER A 292 11.13 0.86 9.92
N SER A 293 11.86 0.76 8.81
CA SER A 293 11.39 0.09 7.61
C SER A 293 11.07 -1.37 7.91
N ARG A 294 9.88 -1.81 7.53
CA ARG A 294 9.47 -3.22 7.61
C ARG A 294 9.47 -3.90 6.26
N GLY A 295 9.50 -3.11 5.19
CA GLY A 295 9.37 -3.60 3.83
C GLY A 295 10.62 -4.31 3.33
N LEU A 296 10.40 -5.17 2.34
CA LEU A 296 11.46 -5.89 1.63
C LEU A 296 11.38 -5.59 0.14
N VAL A 297 12.53 -5.65 -0.53
CA VAL A 297 12.66 -5.57 -1.99
C VAL A 297 13.52 -6.73 -2.53
N ALA A 298 13.15 -7.27 -3.67
CA ALA A 298 13.92 -8.27 -4.41
C ALA A 298 13.72 -8.11 -5.93
N GLY A 299 14.57 -8.72 -6.75
CA GLY A 299 14.42 -8.77 -8.20
C GLY A 299 15.40 -7.87 -8.96
N HIS A 300 15.04 -7.48 -10.18
CA HIS A 300 15.90 -6.76 -11.13
C HIS A 300 16.16 -5.30 -10.73
N LEU A 301 16.92 -5.11 -9.66
CA LEU A 301 17.27 -3.80 -9.13
C LEU A 301 18.67 -3.82 -8.50
N LYS A 302 19.50 -2.87 -8.90
CA LYS A 302 20.78 -2.59 -8.27
C LYS A 302 20.81 -1.15 -7.80
N LEU A 303 21.03 -0.96 -6.51
CA LEU A 303 20.99 0.35 -5.86
C LEU A 303 22.27 0.62 -5.07
N ARG A 304 22.56 1.90 -4.86
CA ARG A 304 23.51 2.36 -3.86
C ARG A 304 22.72 2.94 -2.69
N ASN A 305 23.00 2.47 -1.49
CA ASN A 305 22.34 2.95 -0.28
C ASN A 305 22.98 4.25 0.24
N GLU A 306 22.41 4.79 1.33
CA GLU A 306 22.84 6.03 1.97
C GLU A 306 24.29 6.01 2.50
N VAL A 307 24.87 4.82 2.70
CA VAL A 307 26.25 4.64 3.17
C VAL A 307 27.22 4.39 1.99
N GLY A 308 26.73 4.45 0.75
CA GLY A 308 27.50 4.21 -0.46
C GLY A 308 27.69 2.72 -0.82
N VAL A 309 27.05 1.80 -0.08
CA VAL A 309 27.12 0.36 -0.34
C VAL A 309 26.23 0.03 -1.54
N VAL A 310 26.82 -0.66 -2.52
CA VAL A 310 26.11 -1.16 -3.68
C VAL A 310 25.47 -2.50 -3.35
N VAL A 311 24.17 -2.58 -3.60
CA VAL A 311 23.34 -3.73 -3.27
C VAL A 311 22.65 -4.23 -4.54
N ASP A 312 22.79 -5.52 -4.81
CA ASP A 312 22.11 -6.21 -5.90
C ASP A 312 20.91 -6.99 -5.35
N CYS A 313 19.70 -6.48 -5.58
CA CYS A 313 18.46 -7.05 -5.07
C CYS A 313 18.07 -8.36 -5.77
N MET A 314 18.79 -8.77 -6.82
CA MET A 314 18.53 -10.04 -7.50
C MET A 314 19.26 -11.22 -6.83
N LEU A 315 20.31 -10.94 -6.05
CA LEU A 315 21.13 -11.97 -5.40
C LEU A 315 20.64 -12.38 -4.00
N THR A 316 19.59 -11.74 -3.51
CA THR A 316 19.00 -12.08 -2.21
C THR A 316 18.05 -13.27 -2.29
N THR A 317 18.06 -14.12 -1.25
CA THR A 317 17.09 -15.20 -1.06
C THR A 317 15.83 -14.69 -0.36
N GLU A 318 15.99 -13.93 0.73
CA GLU A 318 14.88 -13.52 1.61
C GLU A 318 14.32 -12.12 1.29
N GLY A 319 14.87 -11.44 0.29
CA GLY A 319 14.65 -10.01 0.08
C GLY A 319 15.63 -9.15 0.88
N ILE A 320 15.70 -7.87 0.52
CA ILE A 320 16.56 -6.89 1.19
C ILE A 320 15.65 -5.88 1.89
N PRO A 321 15.89 -5.54 3.16
CA PRO A 321 15.15 -4.47 3.81
C PRO A 321 15.20 -3.19 3.00
N VAL A 322 14.05 -2.56 2.78
CA VAL A 322 13.99 -1.26 2.11
C VAL A 322 14.80 -0.26 2.94
N PRO A 323 15.80 0.44 2.36
CA PRO A 323 16.62 1.38 3.11
C PRO A 323 15.77 2.51 3.71
N TYR A 324 16.18 3.08 4.83
CA TYR A 324 15.34 4.02 5.60
C TYR A 324 15.51 5.49 5.18
N LEU A 325 16.63 5.84 4.53
CA LEU A 325 16.93 7.19 4.02
C LEU A 325 16.78 7.22 2.49
N ILE A 326 15.52 7.20 2.03
CA ILE A 326 15.16 7.09 0.61
C ILE A 326 15.79 8.19 -0.26
N ASP A 327 15.90 9.41 0.26
CA ASP A 327 16.42 10.58 -0.47
C ASP A 327 17.91 10.43 -0.86
N TYR A 328 18.63 9.51 -0.23
CA TYR A 328 20.05 9.23 -0.48
C TYR A 328 20.27 7.95 -1.30
N ILE A 329 19.19 7.29 -1.75
CA ILE A 329 19.28 6.09 -2.57
C ILE A 329 19.51 6.49 -4.03
N GLU A 330 20.50 5.86 -4.66
CA GLU A 330 20.76 5.98 -6.09
C GLU A 330 20.45 4.66 -6.79
N ILE A 331 19.57 4.68 -7.80
CA ILE A 331 19.30 3.51 -8.64
C ILE A 331 20.41 3.42 -9.70
N LEU A 332 21.24 2.38 -9.60
CA LEU A 332 22.38 2.20 -10.49
C LEU A 332 22.01 1.46 -11.77
N LYS A 333 21.12 0.47 -11.67
CA LYS A 333 20.67 -0.35 -12.80
C LYS A 333 19.35 -1.05 -12.50
N SER A 334 18.45 -1.10 -13.47
CA SER A 334 17.30 -1.99 -13.51
C SER A 334 16.92 -2.26 -14.97
N ASP A 335 16.57 -3.50 -15.28
CA ASP A 335 15.96 -3.96 -16.54
C ASP A 335 14.58 -4.59 -16.28
N ALA A 336 13.98 -4.29 -15.13
CA ALA A 336 12.64 -4.70 -14.80
C ALA A 336 11.61 -4.07 -15.73
N GLN A 337 10.60 -4.83 -16.08
CA GLN A 337 9.44 -4.41 -16.89
C GLN A 337 8.22 -4.12 -16.02
N VAL A 338 8.22 -4.59 -14.76
CA VAL A 338 7.07 -4.53 -13.88
C VAL A 338 7.49 -4.51 -12.41
N ILE A 339 6.72 -3.82 -11.58
CA ILE A 339 6.84 -3.89 -10.11
C ILE A 339 5.62 -4.62 -9.56
N PHE A 340 5.86 -5.70 -8.80
CA PHE A 340 4.82 -6.36 -8.02
C PHE A 340 4.90 -5.95 -6.56
N VAL A 341 3.84 -5.34 -6.06
CA VAL A 341 3.66 -5.02 -4.65
C VAL A 341 2.83 -6.13 -4.01
N ILE A 342 3.42 -6.85 -3.06
CA ILE A 342 2.84 -8.05 -2.46
C ILE A 342 2.50 -7.76 -1.00
N GLU A 343 1.26 -8.04 -0.60
CA GLU A 343 0.79 -7.81 0.76
C GLU A 343 1.60 -8.58 1.80
N LYS A 344 1.60 -9.92 1.72
CA LYS A 344 2.15 -10.82 2.75
C LYS A 344 3.59 -11.21 2.47
N ASP A 345 4.41 -11.27 3.53
CA ASP A 345 5.79 -11.77 3.46
C ASP A 345 5.83 -13.21 2.95
N ALA A 346 4.96 -14.09 3.46
CA ALA A 346 4.90 -15.49 3.02
C ALA A 346 4.68 -15.63 1.51
N THR A 347 3.78 -14.83 0.94
CA THR A 347 3.55 -14.78 -0.51
C THR A 347 4.76 -14.22 -1.26
N PHE A 348 5.41 -13.19 -0.71
CA PHE A 348 6.64 -12.63 -1.27
C PHE A 348 7.76 -13.68 -1.35
N GLN A 349 8.01 -14.41 -0.27
CA GLN A 349 9.00 -15.49 -0.24
C GLN A 349 8.62 -16.60 -1.21
N GLN A 350 7.35 -17.02 -1.23
CA GLN A 350 6.89 -18.07 -2.13
C GLN A 350 7.06 -17.69 -3.61
N LEU A 351 6.63 -16.49 -4.03
CA LEU A 351 6.78 -16.05 -5.43
C LEU A 351 8.26 -15.95 -5.84
N ARG A 352 9.13 -15.58 -4.88
CA ARG A 352 10.57 -15.52 -5.08
C ARG A 352 11.19 -16.92 -5.25
N GLU A 353 10.80 -17.87 -4.41
CA GLU A 353 11.17 -19.30 -4.51
C GLU A 353 10.64 -19.94 -5.79
N ASP A 354 9.45 -19.54 -6.23
CA ASP A 354 8.87 -19.92 -7.51
C ASP A 354 9.52 -19.15 -8.70
N GLU A 355 10.65 -18.47 -8.46
CA GLU A 355 11.50 -17.87 -9.49
C GLU A 355 10.79 -16.85 -10.40
N ILE A 356 9.76 -16.14 -9.91
CA ILE A 356 9.01 -15.18 -10.72
C ILE A 356 9.92 -14.12 -11.38
N CYS A 357 10.97 -13.68 -10.67
CA CYS A 357 11.91 -12.69 -11.19
C CYS A 357 12.80 -13.21 -12.33
N TRP A 358 12.90 -14.52 -12.55
CA TRP A 358 13.71 -15.13 -13.60
C TRP A 358 12.92 -15.47 -14.86
N LYS A 359 11.62 -15.16 -14.90
CA LYS A 359 10.85 -15.23 -16.15
C LYS A 359 11.36 -14.21 -17.15
N GLU A 360 11.77 -14.68 -18.33
CA GLU A 360 12.36 -13.83 -19.37
C GLU A 360 11.38 -12.79 -19.90
N ASP A 361 10.10 -13.14 -19.98
CA ASP A 361 8.99 -12.31 -20.43
C ASP A 361 8.43 -11.37 -19.35
N GLN A 362 8.85 -11.54 -18.09
CA GLN A 362 8.29 -10.83 -16.92
C GLN A 362 9.38 -10.50 -15.88
N ARG A 363 10.47 -9.86 -16.31
CA ARG A 363 11.50 -9.38 -15.37
C ARG A 363 10.89 -8.37 -14.41
N CYS A 364 10.85 -8.72 -13.13
CA CYS A 364 10.14 -7.90 -12.15
C CYS A 364 11.00 -7.45 -10.96
N ILE A 365 10.52 -6.40 -10.29
CA ILE A 365 10.89 -6.03 -8.92
C ILE A 365 9.74 -6.45 -8.01
N LEU A 366 10.05 -7.17 -6.94
CA LEU A 366 9.11 -7.50 -5.89
C LEU A 366 9.30 -6.54 -4.72
N ILE A 367 8.19 -6.04 -4.17
CA ILE A 367 8.16 -5.23 -2.96
C ILE A 367 7.09 -5.78 -2.03
N THR A 368 7.38 -5.91 -0.74
CA THR A 368 6.33 -6.17 0.26
C THR A 368 6.40 -5.18 1.40
N GLY A 369 5.23 -4.72 1.86
CA GLY A 369 5.07 -3.94 3.09
C GLY A 369 4.82 -4.79 4.35
N ARG A 370 4.68 -6.11 4.19
CA ARG A 370 4.24 -7.06 5.23
C ARG A 370 2.89 -6.65 5.86
N GLY A 371 1.88 -6.52 5.00
CA GLY A 371 0.56 -5.96 5.29
C GLY A 371 0.48 -4.48 4.89
N TYR A 372 -0.09 -3.65 5.76
CA TYR A 372 -0.10 -2.20 5.56
C TYR A 372 1.33 -1.64 5.59
N ALA A 373 1.77 -1.14 4.45
CA ALA A 373 3.10 -0.61 4.27
C ALA A 373 3.36 0.68 5.07
N ASP A 374 4.59 0.81 5.56
CA ASP A 374 5.05 2.04 6.17
C ASP A 374 5.34 3.14 5.13
N VAL A 375 5.53 4.36 5.64
CA VAL A 375 5.85 5.55 4.83
C VAL A 375 7.11 5.32 4.00
N THR A 376 8.13 4.67 4.58
CA THR A 376 9.40 4.40 3.91
C THR A 376 9.24 3.48 2.70
N THR A 377 8.50 2.37 2.84
CA THR A 377 8.23 1.43 1.74
C THR A 377 7.43 2.10 0.62
N ARG A 378 6.46 2.96 0.98
CA ARG A 378 5.66 3.72 0.00
C ARG A 378 6.49 4.78 -0.72
N ARG A 379 7.36 5.51 -0.01
CA ARG A 379 8.33 6.44 -0.63
C ARG A 379 9.28 5.72 -1.57
N PHE A 380 9.77 4.54 -1.18
CA PHE A 380 10.65 3.75 -2.02
C PHE A 380 9.97 3.30 -3.30
N LEU A 381 8.71 2.85 -3.24
CA LEU A 381 7.92 2.54 -4.43
C LEU A 381 7.78 3.77 -5.33
N GLN A 382 7.49 4.94 -4.75
CA GLN A 382 7.41 6.21 -5.50
C GLN A 382 8.74 6.60 -6.17
N LEU A 383 9.87 6.40 -5.49
CA LEU A 383 11.20 6.59 -6.08
C LEU A 383 11.40 5.66 -7.28
N LEU A 384 11.01 4.38 -7.17
CA LEU A 384 11.13 3.44 -8.29
C LEU A 384 10.22 3.84 -9.46
N VAL A 385 8.97 4.20 -9.21
CA VAL A 385 8.02 4.61 -10.26
C VAL A 385 8.52 5.86 -10.98
N SER A 386 8.94 6.88 -10.24
CA SER A 386 9.45 8.14 -10.83
C SER A 386 10.75 7.99 -11.62
N LYS A 387 11.57 6.97 -11.32
CA LYS A 387 12.85 6.75 -11.99
C LYS A 387 12.79 5.71 -13.11
N LEU A 388 11.95 4.70 -12.97
CA LEU A 388 11.87 3.57 -13.91
C LEU A 388 10.69 3.70 -14.88
N CYS A 389 9.62 4.42 -14.50
CA CYS A 389 8.42 4.59 -15.31
C CYS A 389 7.81 3.27 -15.81
N ILE A 390 7.83 2.24 -14.96
CA ILE A 390 7.29 0.90 -15.25
C ILE A 390 5.98 0.63 -14.49
N PRO A 391 5.08 -0.21 -15.03
CA PRO A 391 3.79 -0.49 -14.40
C PRO A 391 3.92 -1.14 -13.01
N VAL A 392 3.00 -0.79 -12.13
CA VAL A 392 2.89 -1.33 -10.77
C VAL A 392 1.62 -2.17 -10.65
N TYR A 393 1.78 -3.43 -10.27
CA TYR A 393 0.67 -4.32 -9.95
C TYR A 393 0.70 -4.70 -8.47
N ILE A 394 -0.44 -4.56 -7.81
CA ILE A 394 -0.62 -4.88 -6.41
C ILE A 394 -1.31 -6.24 -6.31
N ILE A 395 -0.68 -7.14 -5.57
CA ILE A 395 -1.14 -8.50 -5.30
C ILE A 395 -1.44 -8.60 -3.79
N THR A 396 -2.72 -8.72 -3.47
CA THR A 396 -3.23 -8.82 -2.10
C THR A 396 -4.13 -10.04 -1.96
N ASP A 397 -4.55 -10.33 -0.74
CA ASP A 397 -5.60 -11.31 -0.53
C ASP A 397 -6.96 -10.80 -1.02
N GLY A 398 -7.84 -11.76 -1.32
CA GLY A 398 -9.23 -11.53 -1.71
C GLY A 398 -10.12 -11.27 -0.51
N ASP A 399 -9.80 -10.21 0.23
CA ASP A 399 -10.54 -9.76 1.40
C ASP A 399 -10.62 -8.22 1.49
N PRO A 400 -11.44 -7.65 2.40
CA PRO A 400 -11.56 -6.20 2.52
C PRO A 400 -10.25 -5.50 2.95
N HIS A 401 -9.37 -6.18 3.68
CA HIS A 401 -8.07 -5.62 4.09
C HIS A 401 -7.09 -5.55 2.92
N GLY A 402 -7.02 -6.58 2.07
CA GLY A 402 -6.23 -6.59 0.85
C GLY A 402 -6.66 -5.47 -0.10
N MET A 403 -7.97 -5.27 -0.27
CA MET A 403 -8.47 -4.13 -1.05
C MET A 403 -8.10 -2.78 -0.42
N ASP A 404 -8.17 -2.64 0.90
CA ASP A 404 -7.78 -1.42 1.61
C ASP A 404 -6.28 -1.11 1.47
N ILE A 405 -5.42 -2.14 1.49
CA ILE A 405 -3.98 -2.03 1.25
C ILE A 405 -3.71 -1.55 -0.18
N MET A 406 -4.41 -2.12 -1.16
CA MET A 406 -4.35 -1.63 -2.54
C MET A 406 -4.76 -0.16 -2.63
N CYS A 407 -5.87 0.22 -2.00
CA CYS A 407 -6.36 1.60 -1.99
C CYS A 407 -5.34 2.55 -1.34
N MET A 408 -4.66 2.12 -0.27
CA MET A 408 -3.61 2.89 0.39
C MET A 408 -2.44 3.18 -0.56
N TYR A 409 -1.99 2.18 -1.31
CA TYR A 409 -0.92 2.38 -2.30
C TYR A 409 -1.38 3.27 -3.44
N ARG A 410 -2.59 3.09 -3.96
CA ARG A 410 -3.07 3.83 -5.13
C ARG A 410 -3.52 5.26 -4.84
N TYR A 411 -4.37 5.43 -3.83
CA TYR A 411 -5.06 6.69 -3.53
C TYR A 411 -4.50 7.41 -2.28
N GLY A 412 -3.74 6.70 -1.44
CA GLY A 412 -3.24 7.23 -0.17
C GLY A 412 -4.16 6.95 1.02
N THR A 413 -3.89 7.60 2.15
CA THR A 413 -4.64 7.38 3.40
C THR A 413 -5.42 8.62 3.81
N ARG A 414 -6.34 8.44 4.77
CA ARG A 414 -7.06 9.53 5.43
C ARG A 414 -6.20 10.47 6.26
N ALA A 415 -4.94 10.14 6.51
CA ALA A 415 -4.02 10.97 7.27
C ALA A 415 -3.24 11.83 6.26
N PRO A 416 -3.79 12.98 5.82
CA PRO A 416 -3.27 13.71 4.69
C PRO A 416 -2.16 14.64 5.20
N HIS A 417 -1.12 14.04 5.78
CA HIS A 417 0.00 14.78 6.32
C HIS A 417 0.92 15.19 5.19
N PHE A 418 0.52 16.13 4.32
CA PHE A 418 1.37 16.71 3.25
C PHE A 418 2.02 15.71 2.26
N GLU A 419 1.86 14.41 2.47
CA GLU A 419 2.68 13.35 1.87
C GLU A 419 1.85 12.45 0.95
N ASN A 420 0.52 12.53 0.95
CA ASN A 420 -0.30 11.62 0.14
C ASN A 420 0.09 11.65 -1.33
N ILE A 421 0.29 12.84 -1.91
CA ILE A 421 0.75 13.00 -3.31
C ILE A 421 2.09 12.28 -3.51
N SER A 422 3.01 12.45 -2.56
CA SER A 422 4.35 11.85 -2.61
C SER A 422 4.45 10.38 -2.15
N LEU A 423 3.32 9.74 -1.80
CA LEU A 423 3.25 8.36 -1.28
C LEU A 423 2.25 7.47 -2.01
N ALA A 424 1.29 8.06 -2.72
CA ALA A 424 0.26 7.35 -3.47
C ALA A 424 0.71 7.18 -4.90
N VAL A 425 0.51 6.01 -5.51
CA VAL A 425 0.83 5.68 -6.90
C VAL A 425 -0.50 5.52 -7.66
N PRO A 426 -1.08 6.62 -8.19
CA PRO A 426 -2.32 6.64 -8.97
C PRO A 426 -2.49 5.51 -10.00
N ASP A 427 -1.41 5.18 -10.70
CA ASP A 427 -1.39 4.19 -11.79
C ASP A 427 -1.18 2.75 -11.31
N ALA A 428 -1.10 2.52 -9.99
CA ALA A 428 -1.01 1.18 -9.45
C ALA A 428 -2.32 0.41 -9.68
N ARG A 429 -2.20 -0.80 -10.18
CA ARG A 429 -3.32 -1.64 -10.61
C ARG A 429 -3.49 -2.82 -9.67
N TRP A 430 -4.71 -3.09 -9.24
CA TRP A 430 -4.99 -4.28 -8.45
C TRP A 430 -5.04 -5.51 -9.35
N LEU A 431 -4.07 -6.41 -9.21
CA LEU A 431 -4.03 -7.66 -9.97
C LEU A 431 -4.88 -8.75 -9.30
N GLY A 432 -5.30 -8.55 -8.05
CA GLY A 432 -6.07 -9.51 -7.28
C GLY A 432 -5.30 -10.03 -6.08
N VAL A 433 -5.77 -11.07 -5.40
CA VAL A 433 -6.84 -12.00 -5.80
C VAL A 433 -8.23 -11.39 -5.78
N PHE A 434 -8.97 -11.49 -6.90
CA PHE A 434 -10.37 -11.05 -6.90
C PHE A 434 -11.29 -12.14 -6.33
N PRO A 435 -12.34 -11.75 -5.58
CA PRO A 435 -13.44 -12.64 -5.23
C PRO A 435 -14.04 -13.37 -6.43
N SER A 436 -14.17 -12.69 -7.58
CA SER A 436 -14.64 -13.30 -8.81
C SER A 436 -13.69 -14.36 -9.38
N ASP A 437 -12.38 -14.22 -9.15
CA ASP A 437 -11.38 -15.17 -9.65
C ASP A 437 -11.56 -16.54 -9.00
N LEU A 438 -11.94 -16.57 -7.72
CA LEU A 438 -12.16 -17.82 -6.98
C LEU A 438 -13.18 -18.73 -7.65
N GLN A 439 -14.26 -18.13 -8.18
CA GLN A 439 -15.27 -18.87 -8.94
C GLN A 439 -14.73 -19.32 -10.30
N GLN A 440 -14.02 -18.43 -11.00
CA GLN A 440 -13.47 -18.71 -12.33
C GLN A 440 -12.48 -19.89 -12.29
N PHE A 441 -11.67 -19.98 -11.24
CA PHE A 441 -10.69 -21.05 -11.06
C PHE A 441 -11.25 -22.28 -10.30
N GLY A 442 -12.55 -22.28 -9.96
CA GLY A 442 -13.20 -23.43 -9.30
C GLY A 442 -12.65 -23.74 -7.90
N VAL A 443 -12.25 -22.72 -7.15
CA VAL A 443 -11.78 -22.89 -5.77
C VAL A 443 -12.96 -23.33 -4.88
N ASP A 444 -12.79 -24.45 -4.19
CA ASP A 444 -13.80 -25.00 -3.28
C ASP A 444 -14.07 -24.04 -2.10
N GLU A 445 -15.32 -23.56 -2.00
CA GLU A 445 -15.75 -22.62 -0.95
C GLU A 445 -15.57 -23.18 0.46
N SER A 446 -15.56 -24.50 0.64
CA SER A 446 -15.33 -25.13 1.96
C SER A 446 -13.93 -24.88 2.52
N ARG A 447 -12.99 -24.44 1.67
CA ARG A 447 -11.60 -24.10 2.03
C ARG A 447 -11.42 -22.61 2.29
N LEU A 448 -12.44 -21.79 2.03
CA LEU A 448 -12.40 -20.36 2.26
C LEU A 448 -12.75 -20.03 3.70
N GLN A 449 -12.24 -18.90 4.18
CA GLN A 449 -12.57 -18.41 5.52
C GLN A 449 -13.81 -17.51 5.45
N LEU A 450 -14.65 -17.55 6.47
CA LEU A 450 -15.80 -16.64 6.56
C LEU A 450 -15.34 -15.21 6.85
N LEU A 451 -16.09 -14.23 6.35
CA LEU A 451 -15.91 -12.83 6.73
C LEU A 451 -16.27 -12.63 8.21
N THR A 452 -15.42 -11.92 8.93
CA THR A 452 -15.71 -11.46 10.28
C THR A 452 -16.58 -10.20 10.23
N GLU A 453 -17.19 -9.84 11.36
CA GLU A 453 -17.94 -8.57 11.48
C GLU A 453 -17.05 -7.34 11.26
N ASN A 454 -15.76 -7.42 11.57
CA ASN A 454 -14.82 -6.35 11.26
C ASN A 454 -14.55 -6.25 9.76
N ASP A 455 -14.40 -7.39 9.07
CA ASP A 455 -14.21 -7.43 7.62
C ASP A 455 -15.42 -6.79 6.91
N LYS A 456 -16.65 -7.14 7.34
CA LYS A 456 -17.88 -6.55 6.80
C LYS A 456 -17.96 -5.04 7.03
N ARG A 457 -17.61 -4.55 8.22
CA ARG A 457 -17.59 -3.11 8.51
C ARG A 457 -16.58 -2.38 7.62
N LEU A 458 -15.40 -2.97 7.40
CA LEU A 458 -14.40 -2.40 6.51
C LEU A 458 -14.87 -2.39 5.05
N ALA A 459 -15.46 -3.47 4.56
CA ALA A 459 -16.03 -3.52 3.22
C ALA A 459 -17.10 -2.43 3.00
N LEU A 460 -18.00 -2.26 3.98
CA LEU A 460 -19.01 -1.21 3.95
C LEU A 460 -18.41 0.21 4.03
N ASP A 461 -17.31 0.41 4.78
CA ASP A 461 -16.56 1.67 4.78
C ASP A 461 -15.95 1.95 3.40
N ILE A 462 -15.29 0.96 2.78
CA ILE A 462 -14.66 1.11 1.46
C ILE A 462 -15.71 1.49 0.39
N LEU A 463 -16.90 0.90 0.43
CA LEU A 463 -18.01 1.23 -0.47
C LEU A 463 -18.46 2.70 -0.41
N GLN A 464 -18.18 3.40 0.69
CA GLN A 464 -18.53 4.81 0.90
C GLN A 464 -17.39 5.77 0.56
N ARG A 465 -16.22 5.27 0.14
CA ARG A 465 -15.06 6.12 -0.14
C ARG A 465 -15.19 6.80 -1.51
N PRO A 466 -14.66 8.03 -1.67
CA PRO A 466 -14.83 8.82 -2.90
C PRO A 466 -14.22 8.17 -4.15
N TYR A 467 -13.23 7.28 -3.98
CA TYR A 467 -12.53 6.59 -5.07
C TYR A 467 -12.99 5.15 -5.30
N CYS A 468 -14.06 4.70 -4.63
CA CYS A 468 -14.58 3.35 -4.85
C CYS A 468 -15.21 3.25 -6.24
N SER A 469 -14.45 2.69 -7.20
CA SER A 469 -14.88 2.50 -8.57
C SER A 469 -15.92 1.39 -8.72
N LEU A 470 -16.66 1.36 -9.83
CA LEU A 470 -17.64 0.30 -10.11
C LEU A 470 -17.02 -1.12 -10.08
N PRO A 471 -15.81 -1.37 -10.66
CA PRO A 471 -15.16 -2.66 -10.52
C PRO A 471 -14.83 -3.04 -9.07
N MET A 472 -14.34 -2.11 -8.26
CA MET A 472 -14.05 -2.35 -6.84
C MET A 472 -15.33 -2.71 -6.07
N ARG A 473 -16.40 -1.92 -6.28
CA ARG A 473 -17.71 -2.14 -5.69
C ARG A 473 -18.24 -3.54 -6.00
N ARG A 474 -18.15 -3.97 -7.27
CA ARG A 474 -18.58 -5.31 -7.68
C ARG A 474 -17.84 -6.40 -6.92
N GLN A 475 -16.53 -6.27 -6.73
CA GLN A 475 -15.75 -7.26 -5.96
C GLN A 475 -16.16 -7.28 -4.48
N LEU A 476 -16.37 -6.10 -3.86
CA LEU A 476 -16.84 -6.02 -2.47
C LEU A 476 -18.24 -6.62 -2.28
N GLU A 477 -19.15 -6.36 -3.22
CA GLU A 477 -20.50 -6.93 -3.21
C GLU A 477 -20.44 -8.46 -3.29
N ILE A 478 -19.61 -9.02 -4.18
CA ILE A 478 -19.39 -10.48 -4.23
C ILE A 478 -18.85 -11.04 -2.90
N MET A 479 -17.88 -10.36 -2.26
CA MET A 479 -17.37 -10.79 -0.94
C MET A 479 -18.49 -10.81 0.10
N LEU A 480 -19.29 -9.74 0.16
CA LEU A 480 -20.35 -9.56 1.15
C LEU A 480 -21.50 -10.55 0.95
N GLU A 481 -21.93 -10.77 -0.29
CA GLU A 481 -23.00 -11.71 -0.63
C GLU A 481 -22.62 -13.16 -0.32
N ARG A 482 -21.38 -13.56 -0.68
CA ARG A 482 -20.89 -14.92 -0.43
C ARG A 482 -20.41 -15.15 1.00
N ASN A 483 -20.07 -14.07 1.71
CA ASN A 483 -19.61 -14.10 3.09
C ASN A 483 -18.30 -14.89 3.29
N PHE A 484 -17.42 -14.91 2.29
CA PHE A 484 -16.10 -15.54 2.34
C PHE A 484 -14.97 -14.58 1.98
N LYS A 485 -13.77 -14.90 2.46
CA LYS A 485 -12.50 -14.30 2.08
C LYS A 485 -11.50 -15.36 1.67
N ALA A 486 -10.56 -14.99 0.80
CA ALA A 486 -9.55 -15.88 0.27
C ALA A 486 -8.14 -15.32 0.40
N GLU A 487 -7.22 -16.20 0.79
CA GLU A 487 -5.80 -15.92 0.69
C GLU A 487 -5.30 -16.27 -0.71
N ILE A 488 -4.27 -15.58 -1.20
CA ILE A 488 -3.65 -15.94 -2.49
C ILE A 488 -3.15 -17.38 -2.53
N GLN A 489 -2.75 -17.92 -1.38
CA GLN A 489 -2.34 -19.31 -1.22
C GLN A 489 -3.46 -20.30 -1.57
N ASN A 490 -4.74 -19.90 -1.47
CA ASN A 490 -5.86 -20.76 -1.86
C ASN A 490 -5.85 -21.08 -3.36
N ILE A 491 -5.35 -20.16 -4.19
CA ILE A 491 -5.18 -20.38 -5.63
C ILE A 491 -3.99 -21.30 -5.90
N SER A 492 -2.92 -21.19 -5.12
CA SER A 492 -1.74 -22.07 -5.21
C SER A 492 -2.03 -23.54 -4.86
N ILE A 493 -3.20 -23.87 -4.31
CA ILE A 493 -3.61 -25.26 -4.06
C ILE A 493 -4.00 -26.00 -5.36
N ILE A 494 -4.39 -25.26 -6.41
CA ILE A 494 -4.84 -25.86 -7.68
C ILE A 494 -3.72 -26.68 -8.32
N ALA A 495 -2.51 -26.12 -8.38
CA ALA A 495 -1.31 -26.79 -8.82
C ALA A 495 -0.06 -26.14 -8.21
N PRO A 496 1.08 -26.86 -8.09
CA PRO A 496 2.35 -26.24 -7.74
C PRO A 496 2.66 -25.07 -8.68
N ARG A 497 3.17 -23.97 -8.13
CA ARG A 497 3.53 -22.75 -8.88
C ARG A 497 2.39 -22.12 -9.69
N PHE A 498 1.13 -22.50 -9.46
CA PHE A 498 -0.02 -22.00 -10.26
C PHE A 498 -0.10 -20.46 -10.26
N ALA A 499 0.25 -19.81 -9.14
CA ALA A 499 0.30 -18.36 -9.05
C ALA A 499 1.23 -17.73 -10.12
N VAL A 500 2.44 -18.28 -10.26
CA VAL A 500 3.49 -17.77 -11.15
C VAL A 500 3.29 -18.25 -12.59
N ASP A 501 2.87 -19.50 -12.78
CA ASP A 501 2.83 -20.15 -14.09
C ASP A 501 1.52 -19.97 -14.85
N VAL A 502 0.43 -19.65 -14.15
CA VAL A 502 -0.90 -19.49 -14.76
C VAL A 502 -1.57 -18.19 -14.35
N TYR A 503 -1.79 -17.99 -13.05
CA TYR A 503 -2.66 -16.91 -12.56
C TYR A 503 -2.15 -15.51 -12.92
N ILE A 504 -0.91 -15.18 -12.54
CA ILE A 504 -0.32 -13.85 -12.82
C ILE A 504 -0.20 -13.61 -14.34
N PRO A 505 0.42 -14.51 -15.14
CA PRO A 505 0.53 -14.31 -16.58
C PRO A 505 -0.83 -14.13 -17.26
N LEU A 506 -1.82 -14.99 -16.96
CA LEU A 506 -3.15 -14.92 -17.55
C LEU A 506 -3.84 -13.58 -17.27
N LYS A 507 -3.72 -13.07 -16.04
CA LYS A 507 -4.31 -11.79 -15.64
C LYS A 507 -3.65 -10.61 -16.35
N LEU A 508 -2.33 -10.67 -16.56
CA LEU A 508 -1.58 -9.65 -17.29
C LEU A 508 -1.92 -9.67 -18.78
N GLU A 509 -1.92 -10.85 -19.42
CA GLU A 509 -2.26 -11.01 -20.84
C GLU A 509 -3.68 -10.53 -21.17
N GLN A 510 -4.63 -10.79 -20.26
CA GLN A 510 -6.03 -10.38 -20.42
C GLN A 510 -6.29 -8.92 -20.00
N ASN A 511 -5.28 -8.19 -19.52
CA ASN A 511 -5.45 -6.89 -18.87
C ASN A 511 -6.54 -6.91 -17.78
N HIS A 512 -6.65 -8.02 -17.05
CA HIS A 512 -7.69 -8.23 -16.06
C HIS A 512 -7.22 -7.76 -14.67
N TRP A 513 -7.19 -6.44 -14.50
CA TRP A 513 -6.83 -5.74 -13.27
C TRP A 513 -7.81 -4.56 -13.01
N ILE A 514 -7.77 -3.97 -11.81
CA ILE A 514 -8.63 -2.83 -11.41
C ILE A 514 -7.81 -1.58 -11.10
#